data_AF-A0A553V563-F1
#
_entry.id   AF-A0A553V563-F1
#
_cell.length_a   1.000
_cell.length_b   1.000
_cell.length_c   1.000
_cell.angle_alpha   90.00
_cell.angle_beta   90.00
_cell.angle_gamma   90.00
#
_symmetry.space_group_name_H-M   'P 1'
#
loop_
_entity.id
_entity.type
_entity.pdbx_description
1 polymer ?
#
loop_
_entity_poly.entity_id
_entity_poly.type
_entity_poly.pdbx_seq_one_letter_code
_entity_poly.pdbx_strand_id
1 'polypeptide(L)'
;MNAADAQPHDTQAPDTQWPRWEIFKQDAAGKVHQAVGSVHATDPDHALFTARSVFARRPAAVSLWAVREQDISSVTREELDNGGKLLDASSETQPYKIFGKKTHKRSMTFVDELGTLEAASPQAALEAAQSQFGDGLLAWWIIPASAFVGSPEDTETVESWFAPAKDKTYKQQSAYGVVGKHVSERNPKSSQTQAKHD
;
A
#
# COMPACT_ATOMS: atom_id res chain seq x y z
N MET A 1 23.25 39.96 -32.70
CA MET A 1 21.79 40.15 -32.62
C MET A 1 21.20 38.75 -32.51
N ASN A 2 20.70 38.40 -31.32
CA ASN A 2 20.18 37.06 -31.00
C ASN A 2 18.78 36.90 -31.60
N ALA A 3 18.54 35.77 -32.28
CA ALA A 3 17.19 35.24 -32.49
C ALA A 3 17.25 33.76 -32.12
N ALA A 4 16.64 33.44 -30.99
CA ALA A 4 16.64 32.13 -30.38
C ALA A 4 15.78 31.15 -31.19
N ASP A 5 16.35 29.98 -31.44
CA ASP A 5 15.68 28.75 -31.84
C ASP A 5 14.58 28.41 -30.81
N ALA A 6 13.32 28.52 -31.21
CA ALA A 6 12.19 28.03 -30.43
C ALA A 6 11.95 26.57 -30.82
N GLN A 7 12.39 25.64 -29.96
CA GLN A 7 12.05 24.22 -30.09
C GLN A 7 10.55 24.02 -29.81
N PRO A 8 9.83 23.25 -30.64
CA PRO A 8 8.42 22.92 -30.39
C PRO A 8 8.31 21.98 -29.19
N HIS A 9 7.37 22.28 -28.28
CA HIS A 9 7.09 21.46 -27.11
C HIS A 9 6.66 20.05 -27.51
N ASP A 10 7.35 19.05 -26.96
CA ASP A 10 7.03 17.63 -27.07
C ASP A 10 5.56 17.38 -26.70
N THR A 11 4.78 16.92 -27.68
CA THR A 11 3.47 16.33 -27.42
C THR A 11 3.73 14.93 -26.88
N GLN A 12 3.77 14.80 -25.56
CA GLN A 12 3.98 13.53 -24.85
C GLN A 12 2.91 12.53 -25.28
N ALA A 13 3.32 11.47 -25.97
CA ALA A 13 2.43 10.37 -26.37
C ALA A 13 1.68 9.81 -25.15
N PRO A 14 0.42 9.36 -25.29
CA PRO A 14 -0.32 8.81 -24.16
C PRO A 14 0.47 7.63 -23.59
N ASP A 15 0.82 7.73 -22.31
CA ASP A 15 1.59 6.74 -21.59
C ASP A 15 0.88 5.38 -21.69
N THR A 16 1.56 4.37 -22.25
CA THR A 16 1.01 3.01 -22.43
C THR A 16 0.86 2.27 -21.09
N GLN A 17 1.25 2.88 -19.97
CA GLN A 17 1.09 2.28 -18.65
C GLN A 17 -0.36 2.35 -18.19
N TRP A 18 -0.81 1.30 -17.51
CA TRP A 18 -2.12 1.32 -16.84
C TRP A 18 -2.15 2.36 -15.72
N PRO A 19 -3.32 2.94 -15.42
CA PRO A 19 -3.43 3.95 -14.37
C PRO A 19 -3.03 3.37 -13.02
N ARG A 20 -2.53 4.25 -12.15
CA ARG A 20 -2.10 3.91 -10.80
C ARG A 20 -3.26 3.95 -9.81
N TRP A 21 -3.27 2.96 -8.93
CA TRP A 21 -4.25 2.77 -7.87
C TRP A 21 -3.52 2.68 -6.54
N GLU A 22 -3.96 3.46 -5.56
CA GLU A 22 -3.48 3.36 -4.19
C GLU A 22 -4.32 2.35 -3.42
N ILE A 23 -3.66 1.50 -2.64
CA ILE A 23 -4.27 0.38 -1.93
C ILE A 23 -4.29 0.68 -0.43
N PHE A 24 -5.47 0.54 0.14
CA PHE A 24 -5.72 0.67 1.57
C PHE A 24 -6.07 -0.69 2.15
N LYS A 25 -5.46 -1.03 3.27
CA LYS A 25 -5.59 -2.33 3.90
C LYS A 25 -5.98 -2.20 5.36
N GLN A 26 -6.90 -3.05 5.79
CA GLN A 26 -7.20 -3.28 7.19
C GLN A 26 -6.63 -4.63 7.62
N ASP A 27 -5.73 -4.61 8.61
CA ASP A 27 -5.02 -5.83 9.04
C ASP A 27 -5.88 -6.78 9.89
N ALA A 28 -6.78 -6.23 10.72
CA ALA A 28 -7.66 -6.99 11.59
C ALA A 28 -8.96 -6.21 11.84
N ALA A 29 -10.03 -6.92 12.23
CA ALA A 29 -11.30 -6.30 12.55
C ALA A 29 -11.14 -5.22 13.62
N GLY A 30 -11.71 -4.04 13.37
CA GLY A 30 -11.62 -2.88 14.27
C GLY A 30 -10.31 -2.09 14.20
N LYS A 31 -9.37 -2.46 13.33
CA LYS A 31 -8.24 -1.58 12.96
C LYS A 31 -8.66 -0.57 11.90
N VAL A 32 -7.95 0.54 11.82
CA VAL A 32 -8.15 1.52 10.74
C VAL A 32 -7.54 1.00 9.44
N HIS A 33 -8.05 1.48 8.31
CA HIS A 33 -7.39 1.24 7.03
C HIS A 33 -6.11 2.08 6.92
N GLN A 34 -5.08 1.49 6.32
CA GLN A 34 -3.78 2.13 6.12
C GLN A 34 -3.37 2.03 4.66
N ALA A 35 -2.80 3.09 4.10
CA ALA A 35 -2.23 3.04 2.76
C ALA A 35 -0.96 2.18 2.75
N VAL A 36 -0.98 1.08 2.00
CA VAL A 36 0.11 0.07 1.97
C VAL A 36 0.95 0.13 0.70
N GLY A 37 0.54 0.94 -0.29
CA GLY A 37 1.25 1.15 -1.54
C GLY A 37 0.32 1.15 -2.75
N SER A 38 0.92 1.15 -3.94
CA SER A 38 0.18 1.25 -5.20
C SER A 38 0.34 0.06 -6.13
N VAL A 39 -0.61 -0.08 -7.05
CA VAL A 39 -0.61 -1.03 -8.17
C VAL A 39 -1.00 -0.31 -9.45
N HIS A 40 -0.63 -0.86 -10.61
CA HIS A 40 -1.13 -0.38 -11.90
C HIS A 40 -2.16 -1.39 -12.42
N ALA A 41 -3.33 -0.90 -12.83
CA ALA A 41 -4.43 -1.75 -13.26
C ALA A 41 -5.40 -0.99 -14.18
N THR A 42 -6.05 -1.70 -15.09
CA THR A 42 -6.98 -1.13 -16.09
C THR A 42 -8.27 -0.58 -15.47
N ASP A 43 -8.76 -1.25 -14.43
CA ASP A 43 -10.07 -1.07 -13.82
C ASP A 43 -10.03 -1.44 -12.32
N PRO A 44 -11.08 -1.11 -11.54
CA PRO A 44 -11.07 -1.35 -10.11
C PRO A 44 -10.95 -2.83 -9.69
N ASP A 45 -11.60 -3.74 -10.42
CA ASP A 45 -11.60 -5.18 -10.07
C ASP A 45 -10.21 -5.77 -10.28
N HIS A 46 -9.56 -5.38 -11.38
CA HIS A 46 -8.17 -5.73 -11.64
C HIS A 46 -7.21 -5.15 -10.57
N ALA A 47 -7.45 -3.92 -10.12
CA ALA A 47 -6.67 -3.31 -9.03
C ALA A 47 -6.79 -4.13 -7.74
N LEU A 48 -8.02 -4.49 -7.33
CA LEU A 48 -8.25 -5.30 -6.13
C LEU A 48 -7.66 -6.71 -6.24
N PHE A 49 -7.77 -7.36 -7.39
CA PHE A 49 -7.19 -8.68 -7.61
C PHE A 49 -5.65 -8.67 -7.47
N THR A 50 -5.02 -7.64 -8.04
CA THR A 50 -3.58 -7.42 -7.94
C THR A 50 -3.19 -7.10 -6.50
N ALA A 51 -3.92 -6.20 -5.84
CA ALA A 51 -3.72 -5.82 -4.45
C ALA A 51 -3.82 -7.03 -3.50
N ARG A 52 -4.82 -7.90 -3.70
CA ARG A 52 -4.97 -9.15 -2.95
C ARG A 52 -3.73 -10.03 -3.05
N SER A 53 -3.16 -10.15 -4.25
CA SER A 53 -1.98 -11.00 -4.48
C SER A 53 -0.73 -10.46 -3.80
N VAL A 54 -0.58 -9.15 -3.72
CA VAL A 54 0.60 -8.46 -3.18
C VAL A 54 0.50 -8.23 -1.66
N PHE A 55 -0.63 -7.71 -1.18
CA PHE A 55 -0.74 -7.12 0.16
C PHE A 55 -1.51 -7.97 1.18
N ALA A 56 -2.26 -9.00 0.77
CA ALA A 56 -3.16 -9.70 1.69
C ALA A 56 -2.49 -10.66 2.70
N ARG A 57 -1.19 -10.97 2.54
CA ARG A 57 -0.57 -12.12 3.24
C ARG A 57 0.26 -11.81 4.48
N ARG A 58 1.01 -10.70 4.53
CA ARG A 58 1.94 -10.42 5.64
C ARG A 58 2.07 -8.91 5.92
N PRO A 59 1.41 -8.37 6.95
CA PRO A 59 0.41 -9.00 7.83
C PRO A 59 -0.85 -9.47 7.07
N ALA A 60 -1.70 -10.30 7.67
CA ALA A 60 -2.97 -10.68 7.06
C ALA A 60 -3.86 -9.44 6.80
N ALA A 61 -4.74 -9.52 5.81
CA ALA A 61 -5.78 -8.50 5.56
C ALA A 61 -7.15 -9.08 5.90
N VAL A 62 -8.04 -8.23 6.41
CA VAL A 62 -9.49 -8.50 6.53
C VAL A 62 -10.33 -7.65 5.57
N SER A 63 -9.76 -6.56 5.06
CA SER A 63 -10.38 -5.67 4.08
C SER A 63 -9.31 -5.04 3.19
N LEU A 64 -9.64 -4.86 1.92
CA LEU A 64 -8.83 -4.11 0.96
C LEU A 64 -9.71 -3.11 0.23
N TRP A 65 -9.22 -1.89 0.08
CA TRP A 65 -9.81 -0.89 -0.81
C TRP A 65 -8.78 -0.44 -1.84
N ALA A 66 -9.27 -0.03 -3.01
CA ALA A 66 -8.49 0.59 -4.06
C ALA A 66 -9.12 1.94 -4.44
N VAL A 67 -8.27 2.95 -4.66
CA VAL A 67 -8.66 4.30 -5.12
C VAL A 67 -7.74 4.68 -6.27
N ARG A 68 -8.26 5.30 -7.34
CA ARG A 68 -7.38 5.83 -8.39
C ARG A 68 -6.59 7.01 -7.86
N GLU A 69 -5.33 7.12 -8.25
CA GLU A 69 -4.46 8.23 -7.83
C GLU A 69 -5.10 9.60 -8.06
N GLN A 70 -5.75 9.80 -9.22
CA GLN A 70 -6.37 11.08 -9.58
C GLN A 70 -7.49 11.54 -8.63
N ASP A 71 -8.07 10.62 -7.86
CA ASP A 71 -9.16 10.92 -6.92
C ASP A 71 -8.62 11.25 -5.51
N ILE A 72 -7.30 11.18 -5.30
CA ILE A 72 -6.63 11.46 -4.03
C ILE A 72 -6.14 12.90 -4.00
N SER A 73 -6.80 13.74 -3.19
CA SER A 73 -6.32 15.09 -2.93
C SER A 73 -5.31 15.08 -1.79
N SER A 74 -4.02 15.16 -2.12
CA SER A 74 -2.94 15.16 -1.14
C SER A 74 -2.31 16.53 -0.94
N VAL A 75 -1.95 16.87 0.30
CA VAL A 75 -1.12 18.04 0.61
C VAL A 75 -0.16 17.74 1.76
N THR A 76 1.09 18.17 1.66
CA THR A 76 2.10 18.03 2.72
C THR A 76 2.09 19.22 3.68
N ARG A 77 2.72 19.06 4.85
CA ARG A 77 2.89 20.15 5.81
C ARG A 77 3.66 21.31 5.19
N GLU A 78 4.71 21.02 4.44
CA GLU A 78 5.54 22.03 3.77
C GLU A 78 4.75 22.80 2.71
N GLU A 79 3.86 22.14 1.96
CA GLU A 79 2.98 22.81 1.01
C GLU A 79 1.99 23.74 1.72
N LEU A 80 1.40 23.31 2.84
CA LEU A 80 0.51 24.14 3.65
C LEU A 80 1.23 25.36 4.25
N ASP A 81 2.44 25.18 4.77
CA ASP A 81 3.24 26.29 5.32
C ASP A 81 3.60 27.32 4.22
N ASN A 82 3.67 26.91 2.96
CA ASN A 82 3.84 27.78 1.79
C ASN A 82 2.53 28.35 1.22
N GLY A 83 1.39 28.15 1.91
CA GLY A 83 0.07 28.64 1.47
C GLY A 83 -0.60 27.78 0.40
N GLY A 84 -0.14 26.54 0.21
CA GLY A 84 -0.77 25.56 -0.67
C GLY A 84 -2.18 25.20 -0.22
N LYS A 85 -3.03 24.89 -1.20
CA LYS A 85 -4.44 24.51 -1.00
C LYS A 85 -4.79 23.33 -1.89
N LEU A 86 -5.77 22.55 -1.46
CA LEU A 86 -6.33 21.50 -2.31
C LEU A 86 -7.24 22.13 -3.38
N LEU A 87 -7.29 21.48 -4.53
CA LEU A 87 -8.14 21.89 -5.63
C LEU A 87 -9.60 21.55 -5.30
N ASP A 88 -10.49 22.52 -5.54
CA ASP A 88 -11.92 22.31 -5.40
C ASP A 88 -12.46 21.57 -6.63
N ALA A 89 -12.58 20.25 -6.51
CA ALA A 89 -13.11 19.39 -7.58
C ALA A 89 -14.64 19.22 -7.52
N SER A 90 -15.25 19.50 -6.36
CA SER A 90 -16.71 19.39 -6.14
C SER A 90 -17.18 20.58 -5.32
N SER A 91 -18.45 20.95 -5.48
CA SER A 91 -19.17 21.90 -4.60
C SER A 91 -20.39 21.25 -3.94
N GLU A 92 -20.59 19.94 -4.15
CA GLU A 92 -21.66 19.17 -3.55
C GLU A 92 -21.17 18.57 -2.22
N THR A 93 -22.00 18.70 -1.18
CA THR A 93 -21.71 18.11 0.13
C THR A 93 -21.73 16.60 0.03
N GLN A 94 -20.59 15.98 0.33
CA GLN A 94 -20.43 14.53 0.32
C GLN A 94 -19.43 14.08 1.40
N PRO A 95 -19.47 12.80 1.79
CA PRO A 95 -18.50 12.24 2.71
C PRO A 95 -17.10 12.12 2.10
N TYR A 96 -16.09 12.56 2.84
CA TYR A 96 -14.67 12.40 2.56
C TYR A 96 -14.01 11.55 3.64
N LYS A 97 -13.24 10.55 3.21
CA LYS A 97 -12.33 9.82 4.09
C LYS A 97 -11.03 10.62 4.24
N ILE A 98 -10.60 10.77 5.48
CA ILE A 98 -9.44 11.58 5.87
C ILE A 98 -8.32 10.65 6.29
N PHE A 99 -7.16 10.81 5.67
CA PHE A 99 -5.95 10.07 6.03
C PHE A 99 -4.82 11.02 6.37
N GLY A 100 -3.95 10.59 7.28
CA GLY A 100 -2.90 11.42 7.83
C GLY A 100 -1.59 10.69 8.04
N LYS A 101 -0.48 11.37 7.75
CA LYS A 101 0.87 10.88 8.04
C LYS A 101 1.41 11.54 9.30
N LYS A 102 1.71 10.73 10.32
CA LYS A 102 2.19 11.23 11.63
C LYS A 102 3.71 11.30 11.77
N THR A 103 4.45 10.47 11.03
CA THR A 103 5.91 10.35 11.22
C THR A 103 6.66 10.14 9.90
N HIS A 104 7.90 10.66 9.82
CA HIS A 104 8.85 10.40 8.73
C HIS A 104 9.61 9.08 8.91
N LYS A 105 9.46 8.41 10.07
CA LYS A 105 10.09 7.09 10.27
C LYS A 105 9.63 6.16 9.15
N ARG A 106 10.56 5.39 8.57
CA ARG A 106 10.26 4.40 7.52
C ARG A 106 9.27 3.36 8.07
N SER A 107 7.98 3.62 7.91
CA SER A 107 6.90 2.67 8.09
C SER A 107 6.62 1.96 6.78
N MET A 108 6.08 0.75 6.88
CA MET A 108 5.55 0.00 5.73
C MET A 108 4.22 0.60 5.21
N THR A 109 3.62 1.53 5.95
CA THR A 109 2.39 2.24 5.59
C THR A 109 2.68 3.72 5.39
N PHE A 110 1.96 4.38 4.49
CA PHE A 110 2.18 5.81 4.19
C PHE A 110 1.31 6.74 5.05
N VAL A 111 0.00 6.47 5.12
CA VAL A 111 -0.99 7.23 5.89
C VAL A 111 -1.96 6.28 6.59
N ASP A 112 -2.50 6.73 7.72
CA ASP A 112 -3.54 6.03 8.48
C ASP A 112 -4.88 6.76 8.32
N GLU A 113 -5.99 6.02 8.23
CA GLU A 113 -7.33 6.62 8.28
C GLU A 113 -7.56 7.26 9.65
N LEU A 114 -8.03 8.52 9.64
CA LEU A 114 -8.37 9.29 10.83
C LEU A 114 -9.88 9.30 11.08
N GLY A 115 -10.68 9.28 10.00
CA GLY A 115 -12.12 9.30 10.06
C GLY A 115 -12.77 9.70 8.74
N THR A 116 -14.08 9.96 8.80
CA THR A 116 -14.88 10.44 7.66
C THR A 116 -15.56 11.74 8.06
N LEU A 117 -15.56 12.74 7.17
CA LEU A 117 -16.18 14.05 7.37
C LEU A 117 -17.02 14.46 6.16
N GLU A 118 -18.14 15.11 6.41
CA GLU A 118 -18.97 15.73 5.37
C GLU A 118 -18.39 17.10 5.00
N ALA A 119 -18.19 17.35 3.71
CA ALA A 119 -17.74 18.64 3.22
C ALA A 119 -18.22 18.90 1.80
N ALA A 120 -18.28 20.17 1.41
CA ALA A 120 -18.62 20.56 0.04
C ALA A 120 -17.45 20.46 -0.94
N SER A 121 -16.20 20.41 -0.46
CA SER A 121 -15.00 20.30 -1.28
C SER A 121 -13.84 19.65 -0.52
N PRO A 122 -12.77 19.19 -1.23
CA PRO A 122 -11.57 18.66 -0.57
C PRO A 122 -10.89 19.68 0.36
N GLN A 123 -10.86 20.96 -0.02
CA GLN A 123 -10.29 22.02 0.81
C GLN A 123 -11.11 22.24 2.09
N ALA A 124 -12.44 22.26 1.99
CA ALA A 124 -13.30 22.37 3.17
C ALA A 124 -13.15 21.16 4.11
N ALA A 125 -13.02 19.95 3.54
CA ALA A 125 -12.75 18.74 4.33
C ALA A 125 -11.40 18.80 5.06
N LEU A 126 -10.36 19.34 4.42
CA LEU A 126 -9.05 19.55 5.04
C LEU A 126 -9.12 20.52 6.23
N GLU A 127 -9.81 21.66 6.07
CA GLU A 127 -9.96 22.65 7.14
C GLU A 127 -10.74 22.08 8.34
N ALA A 128 -11.81 21.32 8.06
CA ALA A 128 -12.54 20.59 9.09
C ALA A 128 -11.67 19.52 9.78
N ALA A 129 -10.87 18.78 9.00
CA ALA A 129 -9.98 17.76 9.52
C ALA A 129 -8.87 18.34 10.42
N GLN A 130 -8.25 19.46 10.04
CA GLN A 130 -7.27 20.17 10.86
C GLN A 130 -7.88 20.67 12.18
N SER A 131 -9.12 21.16 12.12
CA SER A 131 -9.85 21.61 13.31
C SER A 131 -10.16 20.46 14.28
N GLN A 132 -10.44 19.26 13.75
CA GLN A 132 -10.82 18.10 14.57
C GLN A 132 -9.64 17.27 15.06
N PHE A 133 -8.62 17.05 14.21
CA PHE A 133 -7.50 16.15 14.49
C PHE A 133 -6.20 16.89 14.83
N GLY A 134 -6.21 18.24 14.78
CA GLY A 134 -5.03 19.09 14.92
C GLY A 134 -4.25 19.22 13.61
N ASP A 135 -3.24 20.09 13.59
CA ASP A 135 -2.46 20.44 12.40
C ASP A 135 -1.05 19.79 12.37
N GLY A 136 -0.71 18.98 13.38
CA GLY A 136 0.61 18.38 13.56
C GLY A 136 0.94 17.19 12.64
N LEU A 137 0.17 16.97 11.57
CA LEU A 137 0.42 15.90 10.60
C LEU A 137 1.34 16.38 9.48
N LEU A 138 2.16 15.46 8.97
CA LEU A 138 3.16 15.70 7.94
C LEU A 138 2.56 15.72 6.53
N ALA A 139 1.45 15.01 6.34
CA ALA A 139 0.70 14.99 5.10
C ALA A 139 -0.75 14.63 5.38
N TRP A 140 -1.64 15.18 4.56
CA TRP A 140 -3.07 14.96 4.56
C TRP A 140 -3.50 14.43 3.21
N TRP A 141 -4.27 13.35 3.21
CA TRP A 141 -4.97 12.87 2.02
C TRP A 141 -6.47 12.94 2.28
N ILE A 142 -7.18 13.57 1.35
CA ILE A 142 -8.61 13.81 1.38
C ILE A 142 -9.20 13.11 0.16
N ILE A 143 -10.07 12.14 0.40
CA ILE A 143 -10.55 11.25 -0.67
C ILE A 143 -12.07 11.14 -0.56
N PRO A 144 -12.84 11.40 -1.64
CA PRO A 144 -14.28 11.16 -1.64
C PRO A 144 -14.59 9.71 -1.27
N ALA A 145 -15.57 9.46 -0.39
CA ALA A 145 -15.93 8.10 -0.01
C ALA A 145 -16.43 7.27 -1.21
N SER A 146 -17.02 7.93 -2.21
CA SER A 146 -17.45 7.32 -3.48
C SER A 146 -16.31 6.83 -4.38
N ALA A 147 -15.08 7.30 -4.17
CA ALA A 147 -13.92 6.89 -4.95
C ALA A 147 -13.32 5.53 -4.50
N PHE A 148 -13.75 5.03 -3.34
CA PHE A 148 -13.27 3.75 -2.81
C PHE A 148 -14.02 2.59 -3.46
N VAL A 149 -13.25 1.68 -4.05
CA VAL A 149 -13.75 0.36 -4.44
C VAL A 149 -13.20 -0.66 -3.47
N GLY A 150 -14.11 -1.35 -2.77
CA GLY A 150 -13.75 -2.31 -1.74
C GLY A 150 -13.81 -3.76 -2.19
N SER A 151 -13.05 -4.61 -1.50
CA SER A 151 -13.27 -6.05 -1.54
C SER A 151 -14.73 -6.38 -1.19
N PRO A 152 -15.30 -7.45 -1.77
CA PRO A 152 -16.68 -7.86 -1.49
C PRO A 152 -16.96 -7.95 0.01
N GLU A 153 -18.15 -7.54 0.44
CA GLU A 153 -18.57 -7.56 1.85
C GLU A 153 -19.35 -8.83 2.23
N ASP A 154 -19.73 -9.64 1.23
CA ASP A 154 -20.40 -10.93 1.44
C ASP A 154 -19.50 -11.92 2.21
N THR A 155 -20.06 -12.58 3.22
CA THR A 155 -19.30 -13.38 4.19
C THR A 155 -18.58 -14.56 3.54
N GLU A 156 -19.23 -15.27 2.60
CA GLU A 156 -18.61 -16.40 1.90
C GLU A 156 -17.49 -15.92 0.95
N THR A 157 -17.71 -14.79 0.29
CA THR A 157 -16.74 -14.20 -0.64
C THR A 157 -15.51 -13.65 0.09
N VAL A 158 -15.69 -13.02 1.26
CA VAL A 158 -14.61 -12.53 2.14
C VAL A 158 -13.72 -13.69 2.59
N GLU A 159 -14.31 -14.79 3.07
CA GLU A 159 -13.53 -15.95 3.49
C GLU A 159 -12.68 -16.50 2.34
N SER A 160 -13.24 -16.66 1.13
CA SER A 160 -12.48 -17.10 -0.05
C SER A 160 -11.40 -16.11 -0.48
N TRP A 161 -11.64 -14.80 -0.34
CA TRP A 161 -10.68 -13.76 -0.69
C TRP A 161 -9.44 -13.78 0.21
N PHE A 162 -9.62 -13.96 1.52
CA PHE A 162 -8.52 -13.88 2.49
C PHE A 162 -8.02 -15.26 2.99
N ALA A 163 -8.73 -16.37 2.73
CA ALA A 163 -8.32 -17.72 3.11
C ALA A 163 -6.92 -18.14 2.61
N PRO A 164 -6.49 -17.83 1.38
CA PRO A 164 -5.15 -18.23 0.91
C PRO A 164 -3.99 -17.61 1.72
N ALA A 165 -4.23 -16.57 2.52
CA ALA A 165 -3.25 -16.03 3.46
C ALA A 165 -3.04 -16.95 4.67
N LYS A 166 -4.04 -17.75 5.05
CA LYS A 166 -4.00 -18.68 6.19
C LYS A 166 -3.25 -19.98 5.83
N ASP A 167 -3.45 -20.51 4.62
CA ASP A 167 -3.02 -21.87 4.28
C ASP A 167 -1.69 -21.98 3.54
N LYS A 168 -1.16 -20.87 2.97
CA LYS A 168 0.15 -20.89 2.31
C LYS A 168 1.29 -20.72 3.31
N THR A 169 1.69 -21.82 3.93
CA THR A 169 2.93 -21.89 4.72
C THR A 169 4.12 -21.55 3.82
N TYR A 170 4.83 -20.47 4.16
CA TYR A 170 6.07 -20.11 3.49
C TYR A 170 7.11 -21.21 3.74
N LYS A 171 7.47 -21.95 2.69
CA LYS A 171 8.58 -22.89 2.75
C LYS A 171 9.88 -22.09 2.80
N GLN A 172 10.53 -22.11 3.95
CA GLN A 172 11.88 -21.58 4.08
C GLN A 172 12.80 -22.25 3.06
N GLN A 173 13.85 -21.56 2.62
CA GLN A 173 14.87 -22.13 1.73
C GLN A 173 15.41 -23.48 2.22
N SER A 174 15.45 -23.69 3.54
CA SER A 174 15.80 -24.96 4.19
C SER A 174 14.80 -26.10 3.98
N ALA A 175 13.56 -25.80 3.56
CA ALA A 175 12.52 -26.78 3.26
C ALA A 175 12.58 -27.28 1.80
N TYR A 176 13.45 -26.71 0.97
CA TYR A 176 13.80 -27.27 -0.34
C TYR A 176 15.05 -28.13 -0.16
N GLY A 177 14.93 -29.44 -0.40
CA GLY A 177 16.07 -30.34 -0.36
C GLY A 177 17.10 -29.95 -1.41
N VAL A 178 18.33 -29.65 -1.00
CA VAL A 178 19.44 -29.47 -1.94
C VAL A 178 19.86 -30.87 -2.39
N VAL A 179 19.83 -31.14 -3.70
CA VAL A 179 20.41 -32.35 -4.28
C VAL A 179 21.94 -32.21 -4.24
N GLY A 180 22.53 -32.46 -3.07
CA GLY A 180 23.96 -32.56 -2.88
C GLY A 180 24.30 -33.99 -2.47
N LYS A 181 25.04 -34.73 -3.31
CA LYS A 181 25.64 -36.01 -2.92
C LYS A 181 26.49 -35.77 -1.66
N HIS A 182 26.18 -36.47 -0.58
CA HIS A 182 27.04 -36.59 0.60
C HIS A 182 28.45 -37.04 0.15
N VAL A 183 29.42 -36.13 0.10
CA VAL A 183 30.85 -36.46 0.03
C VAL A 183 31.33 -36.68 1.46
N SER A 184 30.84 -37.75 2.08
CA SER A 184 31.31 -38.20 3.40
C SER A 184 31.43 -39.71 3.44
N GLU A 185 31.93 -40.31 2.35
CA GLU A 185 32.34 -41.71 2.30
C GLU A 185 33.63 -41.82 1.49
N ARG A 186 34.71 -41.25 2.01
CA ARG A 186 36.08 -41.61 1.60
C ARG A 186 37.03 -41.39 2.77
N ASN A 187 37.00 -42.30 3.74
CA ASN A 187 38.25 -42.65 4.42
C ASN A 187 38.21 -44.09 4.97
N PRO A 188 38.95 -45.04 4.37
CA PRO A 188 39.11 -46.37 4.93
C PRO A 188 40.16 -46.38 6.05
N LYS A 189 39.73 -46.72 7.26
CA LYS A 189 40.45 -47.35 8.39
C LYS A 189 41.98 -47.16 8.50
N SER A 190 42.42 -46.52 9.59
CA SER A 190 43.63 -46.92 10.30
C SER A 190 43.27 -47.33 11.73
N SER A 191 43.08 -48.64 11.93
CA SER A 191 43.04 -49.28 13.24
C SER A 191 44.46 -49.37 13.79
N GLN A 192 44.75 -48.73 14.92
CA GLN A 192 45.73 -49.25 15.88
C GLN A 192 45.14 -49.18 17.28
N THR A 193 44.83 -50.37 17.76
CA THR A 193 44.42 -50.73 19.12
C THR A 193 45.63 -50.59 20.05
N GLN A 194 45.51 -49.83 21.13
CA GLN A 194 46.46 -49.90 22.25
C GLN A 194 45.74 -50.55 23.45
N ALA A 195 46.00 -51.83 23.63
CA ALA A 195 45.58 -52.60 24.80
C ALA A 195 46.55 -52.32 25.96
N LYS A 196 46.00 -52.01 27.14
CA LYS A 196 46.70 -52.08 28.42
C LYS A 196 46.53 -53.50 28.99
N HIS A 197 47.62 -54.13 29.41
CA HIS A 197 47.64 -55.04 30.55
C HIS A 197 49.07 -55.16 31.12
N ASP A 198 49.11 -55.06 32.46
CA ASP A 198 50.21 -55.27 33.43
C ASP A 198 51.46 -54.38 33.40
#